data_AF-A0A3C1LIX8-F1
#
_entry.id   AF-A0A3C1LIX8-F1
#
_cell.length_a   1.000
_cell.length_b   1.000
_cell.length_c   1.000
_cell.angle_alpha   90.00
_cell.angle_beta   90.00
_cell.angle_gamma   90.00
#
_symmetry.space_group_name_H-M   'P 1'
#
loop_
_entity.id
_entity.type
_entity.pdbx_description
1 polymer ?
#
loop_
_entity_poly.entity_id
_entity_poly.type
_entity_poly.pdbx_seq_one_letter_code
_entity_poly.pdbx_strand_id
1 'polypeptide(L)' 'NVSGGVQAGIQANAISVDHLESMDIDAIQALAQSNTIGTMLPTAAYFLRMPYPPARTMIDAGCALALASDFNPGSSPSG' A
#
# COMPACT_ATOMS: atom_id res chain seq x y z
N ASN A 1 3.23 -1.41 -14.41
CA ASN A 1 2.11 -0.47 -14.68
C ASN A 1 1.42 -0.16 -13.37
N VAL A 2 1.38 1.11 -12.98
CA VAL A 2 0.60 1.61 -11.83
C VAL A 2 -0.79 2.05 -12.29
N SER A 3 -1.80 1.94 -11.42
CA SER A 3 -3.20 2.25 -11.76
C SER A 3 -3.62 3.71 -11.53
N GLY A 4 -2.83 4.47 -10.76
CA GLY A 4 -3.21 5.81 -10.27
C GLY A 4 -4.12 5.81 -9.03
N GLY A 5 -4.40 4.64 -8.45
CA GLY A 5 -5.31 4.51 -7.31
C GLY A 5 -4.85 5.26 -6.05
N VAL A 6 -3.53 5.34 -5.82
CA VAL A 6 -2.96 6.09 -4.68
C VAL A 6 -3.30 7.58 -4.79
N GLN A 7 -3.03 8.18 -5.95
CA GLN A 7 -3.29 9.59 -6.21
C GLN A 7 -4.79 9.90 -6.14
N ALA A 8 -5.64 9.01 -6.67
CA ALA A 8 -7.08 9.15 -6.56
C ALA A 8 -7.57 9.11 -5.10
N GLY A 9 -7.03 8.20 -4.28
CA GLY A 9 -7.32 8.13 -2.85
C GLY A 9 -6.91 9.40 -2.11
N ILE A 10 -5.71 9.92 -2.38
CA ILE A 10 -5.22 11.18 -1.80
C ILE A 10 -6.14 12.36 -2.18
N GLN A 11 -6.51 12.49 -3.46
CA GLN A 11 -7.41 13.56 -3.92
C GLN A 11 -8.81 13.49 -3.27
N ALA A 12 -9.28 12.29 -2.96
CA ALA A 12 -10.53 12.06 -2.25
C ALA A 12 -10.41 12.26 -0.72
N ASN A 13 -9.25 12.63 -0.19
CA ASN A 13 -8.94 12.68 1.24
C ASN A 13 -9.21 11.33 1.94
N ALA A 14 -8.89 10.22 1.28
CA ALA A 14 -8.99 8.89 1.88
C ALA A 14 -8.10 8.79 3.13
N ILE A 15 -8.60 8.08 4.14
CA ILE A 15 -7.85 7.82 5.38
C ILE A 15 -6.64 6.94 5.09
N SER A 16 -6.81 5.90 4.27
CA SER A 16 -5.74 5.03 3.83
C SER A 16 -5.88 4.59 2.38
N VAL A 17 -4.76 4.11 1.83
CA VAL A 17 -4.68 3.33 0.60
C VAL A 17 -3.94 2.04 0.91
N ASP A 18 -4.49 0.92 0.48
CA ASP A 18 -4.04 -0.39 0.96
C ASP A 18 -3.32 -1.17 -0.17
N HIS A 19 -2.78 -2.35 0.16
CA HIS A 19 -2.02 -3.25 -0.73
C HIS A 19 -0.61 -2.74 -1.09
N LEU A 20 -0.49 -1.82 -2.05
CA LEU A 20 0.75 -1.11 -2.42
C LEU A 20 1.87 -1.98 -3.03
N GLU A 21 1.59 -3.16 -3.58
CA GLU A 21 2.61 -4.01 -4.23
C GLU A 21 3.15 -3.38 -5.53
N SER A 22 2.33 -2.57 -6.19
CA SER A 22 2.68 -1.83 -7.41
C SER A 22 2.78 -0.34 -7.15
N MET A 23 3.97 0.10 -6.74
CA MET A 23 4.29 1.50 -6.46
C MET A 23 5.45 1.97 -7.34
N ASP A 24 5.29 3.10 -8.00
CA ASP A 24 6.38 3.84 -8.63
C ASP A 24 6.82 5.01 -7.75
N ILE A 25 7.91 5.67 -8.15
CA ILE A 25 8.50 6.77 -7.37
C ILE A 25 7.49 7.91 -7.19
N ASP A 26 6.71 8.22 -8.22
CA ASP A 26 5.73 9.31 -8.19
C ASP A 26 4.59 9.02 -7.22
N ALA A 27 4.05 7.80 -7.20
CA ALA A 27 3.03 7.39 -6.22
C ALA A 27 3.58 7.40 -4.78
N ILE A 28 4.84 6.98 -4.58
CA ILE A 28 5.49 7.02 -3.26
C ILE A 28 5.64 8.46 -2.77
N GLN A 29 6.14 9.36 -3.61
CA GLN A 29 6.30 10.77 -3.25
C GLN A 29 4.95 11.45 -2.99
N ALA A 30 3.94 11.16 -3.80
CA ALA A 30 2.58 11.66 -3.57
C ALA A 30 2.04 11.21 -2.21
N LEU A 31 2.19 9.93 -1.87
CA LEU A 31 1.76 9.39 -0.59
C LEU A 31 2.53 10.02 0.58
N ALA A 32 3.86 10.17 0.46
CA ALA A 32 4.72 10.78 1.48
C ALA A 32 4.34 12.24 1.80
N GLN A 33 3.82 12.98 0.83
CA GLN A 33 3.41 14.38 0.98
C GLN A 33 1.93 14.55 1.35
N SER A 34 1.22 13.45 1.63
CA SER A 34 -0.22 13.44 1.92
C SER A 34 -0.51 13.14 3.39
N ASN A 35 -1.77 13.31 3.80
CA ASN A 35 -2.26 12.84 5.10
C ASN A 35 -2.84 11.41 5.04
N THR A 36 -2.76 10.75 3.89
CA THR A 36 -3.28 9.39 3.68
C THR A 36 -2.24 8.37 4.15
N ILE A 37 -2.70 7.36 4.88
CA ILE A 37 -1.84 6.28 5.40
C ILE A 37 -1.70 5.19 4.34
N GLY A 38 -0.47 4.71 4.09
CA GLY A 38 -0.25 3.53 3.27
C GLY A 38 -0.36 2.24 4.09
N THR A 39 -1.35 1.39 3.84
CA THR A 39 -1.52 0.11 4.57
C THR A 39 -0.97 -1.05 3.74
N MET A 40 0.11 -1.68 4.22
CA MET A 40 0.67 -2.85 3.56
C MET A 40 0.03 -4.14 4.08
N LEU A 41 -0.27 -5.07 3.16
CA LEU A 41 -0.99 -6.32 3.43
C LEU A 41 -0.12 -7.54 3.06
N PRO A 42 0.92 -7.85 3.83
CA PRO A 42 1.96 -8.81 3.44
C PRO A 42 1.46 -10.25 3.29
N THR A 43 0.44 -10.63 4.04
CA THR A 43 -0.20 -11.95 4.02
C THR A 43 -0.90 -12.21 2.69
N ALA A 44 -1.58 -11.18 2.14
CA ALA A 44 -2.21 -11.23 0.84
C ALA A 44 -1.18 -11.40 -0.29
N ALA A 45 -0.11 -10.60 -0.26
CA ALA A 45 0.99 -10.72 -1.22
C ALA A 45 1.64 -12.11 -1.16
N TYR A 46 1.86 -12.65 0.04
CA TYR A 46 2.41 -13.99 0.24
C TYR A 46 1.50 -15.08 -0.33
N PHE A 47 0.21 -15.09 0.04
CA PHE A 47 -0.75 -16.10 -0.39
C PHE A 47 -0.95 -16.10 -1.90
N LEU A 48 -1.05 -14.91 -2.51
CA LEU A 48 -1.20 -14.73 -3.96
C LEU A 48 0.11 -14.84 -4.74
N ARG A 49 1.25 -15.05 -4.06
CA ARG A 49 2.60 -15.14 -4.66
C ARG A 49 2.97 -13.88 -5.47
N MET A 50 2.57 -12.73 -4.98
CA MET A 50 2.90 -11.43 -5.53
C MET A 50 4.19 -10.87 -4.91
N PRO A 51 4.88 -9.94 -5.58
CA PRO A 51 5.92 -9.15 -4.95
C PRO A 51 5.37 -8.41 -3.72
N TYR A 52 6.20 -8.27 -2.69
CA TYR A 52 5.84 -7.45 -1.53
C TYR A 52 5.85 -5.96 -1.89
N PRO A 53 5.06 -5.13 -1.17
CA PRO A 53 5.17 -3.68 -1.26
C PRO A 53 6.62 -3.23 -0.98
N PRO A 54 7.13 -2.18 -1.65
CA PRO A 54 8.49 -1.68 -1.46
C PRO A 54 8.62 -0.89 -0.14
N ALA A 55 8.41 -1.57 0.98
CA ALA A 55 8.27 -0.99 2.31
C ALA A 55 9.45 -0.09 2.69
N ARG A 56 10.69 -0.56 2.48
CA ARG A 56 11.89 0.22 2.80
C ARG A 56 11.93 1.55 2.05
N THR A 57 11.67 1.52 0.75
CA THR A 57 11.61 2.72 -0.10
C THR A 57 10.55 3.70 0.37
N MET A 58 9.35 3.21 0.74
CA MET A 58 8.28 4.07 1.26
C MET A 58 8.64 4.70 2.61
N ILE A 59 9.26 3.93 3.53
CA ILE A 59 9.70 4.48 4.83
C ILE A 59 10.82 5.51 4.62
N ASP A 60 11.78 5.26 3.73
CA ASP A 60 12.85 6.21 3.41
C ASP A 60 12.33 7.51 2.79
N ALA A 61 11.24 7.43 2.02
CA ALA A 61 10.56 8.60 1.47
C ALA A 61 9.72 9.36 2.50
N GLY A 62 9.51 8.82 3.70
CA GLY A 62 8.74 9.45 4.77
C GLY A 62 7.23 9.18 4.72
N CYS A 63 6.78 8.15 3.99
CA CYS A 63 5.37 7.75 4.02
C CYS A 63 4.94 7.33 5.43
N ALA A 64 3.74 7.78 5.85
CA ALA A 64 3.07 7.20 7.01
C ALA A 64 2.50 5.83 6.62
N LEU A 65 2.95 4.77 7.31
CA LEU A 65 2.60 3.39 6.95
C LEU A 65 1.94 2.63 8.09
N ALA A 66 1.02 1.74 7.73
CA ALA A 66 0.39 0.77 8.61
C ALA A 66 0.60 -0.66 8.08
N LEU A 67 0.40 -1.64 8.96
CA LEU A 67 0.38 -3.06 8.62
C LEU A 67 -0.95 -3.66 9.07
N ALA A 68 -1.53 -4.49 8.22
CA ALA A 68 -2.74 -5.24 8.54
C ALA A 68 -2.68 -6.66 7.95
N SER A 69 -3.44 -7.58 8.53
CA SER A 69 -3.48 -8.98 8.10
C SER A 69 -4.33 -9.22 6.85
N ASP A 70 -5.16 -8.26 6.46
CA ASP A 70 -6.16 -8.43 5.40
C ASP A 70 -7.02 -9.70 5.59
N PHE A 71 -7.29 -10.15 6.82
CA PHE A 71 -7.87 -11.48 7.04
C PHE A 71 -9.17 -11.70 6.25
N ASN A 72 -9.11 -12.58 5.25
CA ASN A 72 -10.21 -12.86 4.34
C ASN A 72 -10.03 -14.24 3.67
N PRO A 73 -11.12 -14.92 3.26
CA PRO A 73 -11.05 -16.30 2.79
C PRO A 73 -10.38 -16.48 1.42
N GLY A 74 -10.26 -15.41 0.62
CA GLY A 74 -9.86 -15.49 -0.79
C GLY A 74 -8.38 -15.21 -1.02
N SER A 75 -7.82 -14.22 -0.34
CA SER A 75 -6.44 -13.77 -0.52
C SER A 75 -5.60 -13.78 0.75
N SER A 76 -6.19 -13.88 1.95
CA SER A 76 -5.42 -13.93 3.22
C SER A 76 -6.11 -14.81 4.27
N PRO A 77 -6.20 -16.14 4.03
CA PRO A 77 -7.03 -17.03 4.85
C PRO A 77 -6.41 -17.42 6.20
N SER A 78 -5.17 -17.02 6.48
CA SER A 78 -4.46 -17.36 7.72
C SER A 78 -4.28 -16.18 8.67
N GLY A 79 -4.67 -14.97 8.25
CA GLY A 79 -4.40 -13.73 8.97
C GLY A 79 -2.92 -13.49 9.17
#